data_AF-A0A1N6M1M2-F1
#
_entry.id   AF-A0A1N6M1M2-F1
#
_cell.length_a   1.000
_cell.length_b   1.000
_cell.length_c   1.000
_cell.angle_alpha   90.00
_cell.angle_beta   90.00
_cell.angle_gamma   90.00
#
_symmetry.space_group_name_H-M   'P 1'
#
loop_
_entity.id
_entity.type
_entity.pdbx_description
1 polymer ?
#
loop_
_entity_poly.entity_id
_entity_poly.type
_entity_poly.pdbx_seq_one_letter_code
_entity_poly.pdbx_strand_id
1 'polypeptide(L)'
;MSQIEVSEKAIKSPCVGNCKNEEGLCSGCYRTMEEIRQWRHYTDQQRDQIMQRLSGTATSHACPQCSEPTHCGISAGESDCWCFHVSPREKTGTALCLCRRCLAQQPLR
;
A
#
# COMPACT_ATOMS: atom_id res chain seq x y z
N MET A 1 21.01 -23.84 31.95
CA MET A 1 20.39 -24.11 30.64
C MET A 1 19.33 -23.04 30.44
N SER A 2 19.70 -21.92 29.79
CA SER A 2 18.78 -20.80 29.58
C SER A 2 17.79 -21.19 28.49
N GLN A 3 16.52 -21.33 28.88
CA GLN A 3 15.41 -21.47 27.93
C GLN A 3 15.11 -20.08 27.37
N ILE A 4 15.47 -19.86 26.11
CA ILE A 4 14.97 -18.72 25.34
C ILE A 4 13.58 -19.14 24.84
N GLU A 5 12.53 -18.76 25.55
CA GLU A 5 11.17 -18.79 25.01
C GLU A 5 11.01 -17.64 24.03
N VAL A 6 11.33 -17.87 22.75
CA VAL A 6 10.93 -16.97 21.67
C VAL A 6 9.43 -17.16 21.47
N SER A 7 8.62 -16.34 22.14
CA SER A 7 7.22 -16.18 21.75
C SER A 7 7.18 -15.42 20.42
N GLU A 8 7.26 -16.15 19.31
CA GLU A 8 7.10 -15.58 17.96
C GLU A 8 5.64 -15.13 17.80
N LYS A 9 5.37 -13.88 18.16
CA LYS A 9 4.11 -13.21 17.80
C LYS A 9 4.02 -13.20 16.27
N ALA A 10 3.02 -13.89 15.72
CA ALA A 10 2.82 -13.98 14.28
C ALA A 10 2.71 -12.58 13.65
N ILE A 11 3.54 -12.31 12.64
CA ILE A 11 3.52 -11.05 11.90
C ILE A 11 2.23 -10.96 11.09
N LYS A 12 1.38 -9.98 11.39
CA LYS A 12 0.16 -9.70 10.62
C LYS A 12 0.51 -9.33 9.18
N SER A 13 -0.32 -9.74 8.23
CA SER A 13 -0.11 -9.48 6.80
C SER A 13 -1.43 -9.33 6.05
N PRO A 14 -1.55 -8.35 5.14
CA PRO A 14 -2.71 -8.20 4.26
C PRO A 14 -2.66 -9.14 3.03
N CYS A 15 -1.70 -10.07 2.98
CA CYS A 15 -1.51 -10.95 1.84
C CYS A 15 -2.65 -11.96 1.70
N VAL A 16 -3.20 -12.08 0.49
CA VAL A 16 -4.29 -13.03 0.15
C VAL A 16 -3.80 -14.24 -0.67
N GLY A 17 -2.48 -14.45 -0.76
CA GLY A 17 -1.88 -15.59 -1.46
C GLY A 17 -1.87 -15.50 -3.00
N ASN A 18 -2.36 -14.40 -3.59
CA ASN A 18 -2.41 -14.22 -5.05
C ASN A 18 -1.45 -13.10 -5.50
N CYS A 19 -0.14 -13.40 -5.53
CA CYS A 19 0.89 -12.40 -5.85
C CYS A 19 1.27 -12.41 -7.33
N LYS A 20 1.00 -11.31 -8.03
CA LYS A 20 1.60 -10.97 -9.32
C LYS A 20 1.99 -9.50 -9.30
N ASN A 21 3.16 -9.18 -9.85
CA ASN A 21 3.60 -7.80 -10.01
C ASN A 21 2.87 -7.16 -11.19
N GLU A 22 2.04 -6.15 -10.90
CA GLU A 22 1.42 -5.26 -11.87
C GLU A 22 2.14 -3.92 -11.77
N GLU A 23 3.34 -3.85 -12.34
CA GLU A 23 4.15 -2.64 -12.48
C GLU A 23 4.33 -1.85 -11.17
N GLY A 24 4.82 -2.55 -10.14
CA GLY A 24 5.14 -1.98 -8.83
C GLY A 24 4.08 -2.23 -7.77
N LEU A 25 2.93 -2.80 -8.12
CA LEU A 25 1.86 -3.18 -7.19
C LEU A 25 1.57 -4.67 -7.26
N CYS A 26 1.25 -5.28 -6.11
CA CYS A 26 0.73 -6.64 -6.08
C CYS A 26 -0.74 -6.66 -6.54
N SER A 27 -1.09 -7.55 -7.48
CA SER A 27 -2.45 -7.72 -7.98
C SER A 27 -3.46 -8.16 -6.92
N GLY A 28 -3.02 -8.90 -5.89
CA GLY A 28 -3.90 -9.44 -4.84
C GLY A 28 -4.10 -8.50 -3.65
N CYS A 29 -3.01 -8.03 -3.04
CA CYS A 29 -3.08 -7.21 -1.82
C CYS A 29 -2.79 -5.72 -2.03
N TYR A 30 -2.45 -5.31 -3.26
CA TYR A 30 -2.14 -3.92 -3.63
C TYR A 30 -1.04 -3.24 -2.82
N ARG A 31 -0.21 -4.00 -2.10
CA ARG A 31 1.06 -3.49 -1.57
C ARG A 31 1.99 -3.09 -2.71
N THR A 32 2.84 -2.09 -2.47
CA THR A 32 3.97 -1.83 -3.37
C THR A 32 4.96 -2.98 -3.27
N MET A 33 5.78 -3.18 -4.31
CA MET A 33 6.82 -4.20 -4.26
C MET A 33 7.85 -3.92 -3.17
N GLU A 34 8.09 -2.65 -2.85
CA GLU A 34 8.96 -2.27 -1.73
C GLU A 34 8.37 -2.65 -0.37
N GLU A 35 7.07 -2.38 -0.16
CA GLU A 35 6.38 -2.80 1.07
C GLU A 35 6.39 -4.33 1.23
N ILE A 36 6.37 -5.09 0.14
CA ILE A 36 6.48 -6.55 0.16
C ILE A 36 7.88 -6.99 0.56
N ARG A 37 8.93 -6.40 -0.03
CA ARG A 37 10.33 -6.73 0.28
C ARG A 37 10.69 -6.40 1.73
N GLN A 38 10.27 -5.23 2.21
CA GLN A 38 10.61 -4.74 3.55
C GLN A 38 9.69 -5.27 4.66
N TRP A 39 8.66 -6.06 4.33
CA TRP A 39 7.59 -6.38 5.28
C TRP A 39 8.06 -6.95 6.62
N ARG A 40 9.08 -7.82 6.58
CA ARG A 40 9.68 -8.45 7.77
C ARG A 40 10.55 -7.49 8.58
N HIS A 41 11.06 -6.44 7.95
CA HIS A 41 11.92 -5.43 8.56
C HIS A 41 11.14 -4.24 9.13
N TYR A 42 9.90 -4.04 8.69
CA TYR A 42 9.03 -3.03 9.27
C TYR A 42 8.71 -3.30 10.74
N THR A 43 8.45 -2.23 11.49
CA THR A 43 7.88 -2.33 12.84
C THR A 43 6.39 -2.70 12.77
N ASP A 44 5.81 -3.13 13.91
CA ASP A 44 4.36 -3.37 14.01
C ASP A 44 3.59 -2.10 13.61
N GLN A 45 4.06 -0.92 14.04
CA GLN A 45 3.45 0.37 13.70
C GLN A 45 3.48 0.66 12.19
N GLN A 46 4.61 0.42 11.52
CA GLN A 46 4.72 0.62 10.07
C GLN A 46 3.80 -0.34 9.31
N ARG A 47 3.71 -1.60 9.74
CA ARG A 47 2.77 -2.57 9.16
C ARG A 47 1.33 -2.14 9.36
N ASP A 48 0.96 -1.69 10.55
CA ASP A 48 -0.39 -1.22 10.87
C ASP A 48 -0.77 0.00 10.01
N GLN A 49 0.15 0.94 9.81
CA GLN A 49 -0.05 2.08 8.91
C GLN A 49 -0.30 1.64 7.47
N ILE A 50 0.50 0.72 6.94
CA ILE A 50 0.30 0.18 5.58
C ILE A 50 -1.05 -0.54 5.50
N MET A 51 -1.41 -1.36 6.49
CA MET A 51 -2.70 -2.06 6.52
C MET A 51 -3.88 -1.09 6.58
N GLN A 52 -3.80 -0.01 7.37
CA GLN A 52 -4.83 1.01 7.43
C GLN A 52 -5.00 1.76 6.10
N ARG A 53 -3.90 2.01 5.38
CA ARG A 53 -3.95 2.61 4.03
C ARG A 53 -4.57 1.66 3.00
N LEU A 54 -4.33 0.35 3.13
CA LEU A 54 -4.90 -0.67 2.25
C LEU A 54 -6.39 -0.93 2.52
N SER A 55 -6.81 -0.90 3.79
CA SER A 55 -8.21 -1.08 4.19
C SER A 55 -9.07 0.16 4.02
N GLY A 56 -8.46 1.32 3.75
CA GLY A 56 -9.15 2.60 3.65
C GLY A 56 -9.49 3.25 4.99
N THR A 57 -9.02 2.69 6.12
CA THR A 57 -9.19 3.28 7.45
C THR A 57 -8.37 4.56 7.61
N ALA A 58 -7.16 4.59 7.03
CA ALA A 58 -6.42 5.83 6.82
C ALA A 58 -6.76 6.37 5.42
N THR A 59 -7.43 7.52 5.36
CA THR A 59 -7.91 8.14 4.12
C THR A 59 -7.57 9.62 4.09
N SER A 60 -7.26 10.15 2.92
CA SER A 60 -7.09 11.59 2.68
C SER A 60 -8.24 12.17 1.85
N HIS A 61 -8.77 11.39 0.92
CA HIS A 61 -9.88 11.77 0.03
C HIS A 61 -10.50 10.51 -0.60
N ALA A 62 -11.58 10.68 -1.36
CA ALA A 62 -12.19 9.59 -2.13
C ALA A 62 -11.52 9.44 -3.50
N CYS A 63 -11.33 8.21 -3.96
CA CYS A 63 -10.83 7.91 -5.29
C CYS A 63 -11.79 8.48 -6.35
N PRO A 64 -11.33 9.32 -7.28
CA PRO A 64 -12.22 9.93 -8.28
C PRO A 64 -12.76 8.91 -9.31
N GLN A 65 -12.23 7.69 -9.36
CA GLN A 65 -12.67 6.64 -10.29
C GLN A 65 -13.69 5.66 -9.69
N CYS A 66 -13.57 5.32 -8.40
CA CYS A 66 -14.45 4.32 -7.77
C CYS A 66 -15.14 4.81 -6.48
N SER A 67 -14.87 6.06 -6.07
CA SER A 67 -15.38 6.68 -4.84
C SER A 67 -14.97 6.00 -3.53
N GLU A 68 -14.17 4.94 -3.56
CA GLU A 68 -13.61 4.30 -2.37
C GLU A 68 -12.54 5.17 -1.70
N PRO A 69 -12.27 4.97 -0.40
CA PRO A 69 -11.20 5.67 0.29
C PRO A 69 -9.84 5.50 -0.39
N THR A 70 -9.08 6.58 -0.46
CA THR A 70 -7.69 6.55 -0.89
C THR A 70 -6.84 7.40 0.02
N HIS A 71 -5.56 7.05 0.10
CA HIS A 71 -4.60 7.77 0.91
C HIS A 71 -3.51 8.36 0.02
N CYS A 72 -3.26 9.64 0.18
CA CYS A 72 -2.13 10.36 -0.38
C CYS A 72 -1.31 10.93 0.77
N GLY A 73 -0.04 10.53 0.87
CA GLY A 73 0.84 11.01 1.94
C GLY A 73 1.02 12.52 1.89
N ILE A 74 1.19 13.11 0.70
CA ILE A 74 1.27 14.57 0.52
C ILE A 74 0.01 15.28 1.04
N SER A 75 -1.18 14.77 0.70
CA SER A 75 -2.45 15.36 1.17
C SER A 75 -2.66 15.16 2.68
N ALA A 76 -2.01 14.15 3.27
CA ALA A 76 -1.99 13.91 4.71
C ALA A 76 -0.89 14.70 5.45
N GLY A 77 -0.11 15.54 4.76
CA GLY A 77 0.97 16.34 5.34
C GLY A 77 2.33 15.63 5.43
N GLU A 78 2.48 14.46 4.82
CA GLU A 78 3.75 13.75 4.68
C GLU A 78 4.56 14.33 3.51
N SER A 79 5.88 14.13 3.52
CA SER A 79 6.78 14.57 2.44
C SER A 79 6.82 13.64 1.22
N ASP A 80 6.17 12.49 1.31
CA ASP A 80 6.24 11.42 0.32
C ASP A 80 4.86 10.73 0.18
N CYS A 81 4.66 10.01 -0.91
CA CYS A 81 3.44 9.23 -1.14
C CYS A 81 3.80 7.87 -1.74
N TRP A 82 3.08 6.82 -1.32
CA TRP A 82 3.30 5.45 -1.82
C TRP A 82 3.28 5.36 -3.36
N CYS A 83 2.52 6.24 -4.04
CA CYS A 83 2.42 6.22 -5.50
C CYS A 83 3.69 6.68 -6.23
N PHE A 84 4.65 7.30 -5.53
CA PHE A 84 5.96 7.65 -6.08
C PHE A 84 6.90 6.45 -6.14
N HIS A 85 6.59 5.37 -5.41
CA HIS A 85 7.37 4.14 -5.32
C HIS A 85 6.86 3.03 -6.25
N VAL A 86 6.03 3.39 -7.24
CA VAL A 86 5.53 2.47 -8.27
C VAL A 86 5.75 3.07 -9.65
N SER A 87 5.67 2.24 -10.70
CA SER A 87 5.84 2.72 -12.07
C SER A 87 4.83 3.84 -12.38
N PRO A 88 5.27 4.97 -12.97
CA PRO A 88 4.38 6.06 -13.34
C PRO A 88 3.29 5.61 -14.32
N ARG A 89 2.09 6.16 -14.15
CA ARG A 89 0.91 5.83 -14.96
C ARG A 89 0.19 7.09 -15.41
N GLU A 90 -0.47 6.99 -16.56
CA GLU A 90 -1.28 8.08 -17.10
C GLU A 90 -2.51 8.30 -16.21
N LYS A 91 -2.60 9.49 -15.59
CA LYS A 91 -3.76 9.93 -14.81
C LYS A 91 -4.48 11.01 -15.62
N THR A 92 -5.39 10.62 -16.50
CA THR A 92 -6.09 11.57 -17.36
C THR A 92 -7.23 12.25 -16.59
N GLY A 93 -7.19 13.58 -16.51
CA GLY A 93 -8.34 14.39 -16.13
C GLY A 93 -8.69 14.47 -14.63
N THR A 94 -7.80 14.06 -13.71
CA THR A 94 -8.03 14.22 -12.26
C THR A 94 -6.86 14.88 -11.53
N ALA A 95 -7.17 15.86 -10.68
CA ALA A 95 -6.23 16.48 -9.74
C ALA A 95 -6.02 15.63 -8.48
N LEU A 96 -6.92 14.68 -8.19
CA LEU A 96 -6.87 13.81 -7.01
C LEU A 96 -6.23 12.45 -7.32
N CYS A 97 -5.53 11.89 -6.33
CA CYS A 97 -4.94 10.56 -6.45
C CYS A 97 -6.00 9.46 -6.57
N LEU A 98 -5.74 8.45 -7.41
CA LEU A 98 -6.51 7.20 -7.47
C LEU A 98 -6.16 6.30 -6.27
N CYS A 99 -7.08 5.40 -5.88
CA CYS A 99 -6.76 4.31 -4.97
C CYS A 99 -5.79 3.31 -5.62
N ARG A 100 -5.14 2.45 -4.82
CA ARG A 100 -4.14 1.51 -5.33
C ARG A 100 -4.68 0.58 -6.40
N ARG A 101 -5.91 0.10 -6.23
CA ARG A 101 -6.59 -0.77 -7.18
C ARG A 101 -6.86 -0.07 -8.52
N CYS A 102 -7.40 1.15 -8.48
CA CYS A 102 -7.69 1.93 -9.69
C CYS A 102 -6.41 2.39 -10.39
N LEU A 103 -5.37 2.76 -9.63
CA LEU A 103 -4.07 3.10 -10.18
C LEU A 103 -3.45 1.90 -10.90
N ALA A 104 -3.50 0.70 -10.32
CA ALA A 104 -2.96 -0.52 -10.94
C ALA A 104 -3.58 -0.85 -12.31
N GLN A 105 -4.79 -0.34 -12.58
CA GLN A 105 -5.52 -0.54 -13.84
C GLN A 105 -5.23 0.54 -14.90
N GLN A 106 -4.49 1.60 -14.56
CA GLN A 106 -4.17 2.66 -15.52
C GLN A 106 -3.03 2.23 -16.46
N PRO A 107 -3.05 2.70 -17.74
CA PRO A 107 -1.92 2.53 -18.65
C PRO A 107 -0.63 3.11 -18.07
N LEU A 108 0.49 2.47 -18.40
CA LEU A 108 1.82 3.03 -18.14
C LEU A 108 2.05 4.26 -19.02
N ARG A 109 2.80 5.21 -18.50
CA ARG A 109 3.28 6.39 -19.23
C ARG A 109 4.65 6.14 -19.84
#